data_AF-A0AA47LA61-F1
#
_entry.id   AF-A0AA47LA61-F1
#
_cell.length_a   1.000
_cell.length_b   1.000
_cell.length_c   1.000
_cell.angle_alpha   90.00
_cell.angle_beta   90.00
_cell.angle_gamma   90.00
#
_symmetry.space_group_name_H-M   'P 1'
#
loop_
_entity.id
_entity.type
_entity.pdbx_description
1 polymer ?
#
loop_
_entity_poly.entity_id
_entity_poly.type
_entity_poly.pdbx_seq_one_letter_code
_entity_poly.pdbx_strand_id
1 'polypeptide(L)'
;MTDNTVVSLNTPQDPLTELIRQGARDLIAQAVEAELQQLLAQHQNVMVDGKQAIVRNGFLPERTLQTGVGDVEVQIPKVRDRSGHGVKFNSNLIPPYLKRTKSVAALLPLLYLKGISTGDMLPALESLLGKDAKGLSANNICRLKERWYAEYEQWRKRDLGRRRYVYVWADGVYCHVRMDDKLCLLVIIGVDDTGRKEVLGVLDGHRESEASWTELIEQLRAQGLQLAPKLAIGDGALGFWKAVAKCWPQTAQQRCWVHKTANVLNKVPKSVQPRMKEALQDIWMAETRYDAYHAFSTFQKRFEAKYPKATDCLVKDKAEMLAFYDYPAEHWVHIRTTNPIESMFATVRLRTNKTKNCGNRKTTLMMAYKLMRSAETKWRRLRGFALLADVVKDVRFINGVKEMETHQQATA
;
A
#
# COMPACT_ATOMS: atom_id res chain seq x y z
N MET A 1 -15.86 -43.18 57.64
CA MET A 1 -15.25 -41.84 57.44
C MET A 1 -13.84 -42.04 56.91
N THR A 2 -13.67 -41.84 55.61
CA THR A 2 -12.39 -41.51 54.99
C THR A 2 -12.73 -40.36 54.06
N ASP A 3 -12.68 -39.16 54.62
CA ASP A 3 -12.99 -37.92 53.93
C ASP A 3 -12.00 -37.72 52.78
N ASN A 4 -12.52 -37.80 51.57
CA ASN A 4 -11.76 -37.55 50.36
C ASN A 4 -11.57 -36.03 50.21
N THR A 5 -10.47 -35.50 50.75
CA THR A 5 -10.09 -34.08 50.68
C THR A 5 -9.38 -33.75 49.36
N VAL A 6 -9.99 -34.14 48.24
CA VAL A 6 -9.54 -33.66 46.92
C VAL A 6 -10.36 -32.43 46.59
N VAL A 7 -9.81 -31.25 46.93
CA VAL A 7 -10.27 -29.99 46.32
C VAL A 7 -10.03 -30.13 44.83
N SER A 8 -11.09 -30.24 44.05
CA SER A 8 -11.04 -30.12 42.60
C SER A 8 -10.48 -28.74 42.27
N LEU A 9 -9.16 -28.64 42.10
CA LEU A 9 -8.55 -27.48 41.48
C LEU A 9 -9.17 -27.39 40.09
N ASN A 10 -9.91 -26.32 39.85
CA ASN A 10 -10.44 -26.00 38.54
C ASN A 10 -9.22 -25.78 37.64
N THR A 11 -8.71 -26.84 37.01
CA THR A 11 -7.45 -26.80 36.28
C THR A 11 -7.60 -25.76 35.18
N PRO A 12 -6.83 -24.67 35.19
CA PRO A 12 -6.94 -23.67 34.14
C PRO A 12 -6.73 -24.35 32.79
N GLN A 13 -7.56 -23.99 31.81
CA GLN A 13 -7.47 -24.56 30.45
C GLN A 13 -6.09 -24.28 29.81
N ASP A 14 -5.40 -23.23 30.29
CA ASP A 14 -4.01 -22.89 30.00
C ASP A 14 -3.32 -22.27 31.25
N PRO A 15 -2.63 -23.07 32.08
CA PRO A 15 -2.01 -22.61 33.32
C PRO A 15 -0.86 -21.63 33.11
N LEU A 16 -0.13 -21.75 31.98
CA LEU A 16 1.00 -20.87 31.68
C LEU A 16 0.51 -19.46 31.34
N THR A 17 -0.51 -19.35 30.49
CA THR A 17 -1.09 -18.05 30.13
C THR A 17 -1.72 -17.36 31.34
N GLU A 18 -2.35 -18.11 32.25
CA GLU A 18 -2.90 -17.52 33.48
C GLU A 18 -1.80 -17.00 34.42
N LEU A 19 -0.70 -17.74 34.59
CA LEU A 19 0.47 -17.26 35.34
C LEU A 19 1.04 -15.98 34.73
N ILE A 20 1.18 -15.93 33.40
CA ILE A 20 1.68 -14.75 32.68
C ILE A 20 0.72 -13.56 32.87
N ARG A 21 -0.59 -13.79 32.82
CA ARG A 21 -1.61 -12.75 33.01
C ARG A 21 -1.57 -12.17 34.42
N GLN A 22 -1.43 -13.02 35.43
CA GLN A 22 -1.27 -12.58 36.81
C GLN A 22 0.01 -11.77 36.99
N GLY A 23 1.14 -12.26 36.46
CA GLY A 23 2.40 -11.53 36.47
C GLY A 23 2.30 -10.17 35.74
N ALA A 24 1.59 -10.10 34.62
CA ALA A 24 1.35 -8.87 33.89
C ALA A 24 0.52 -7.86 34.71
N ARG A 25 -0.52 -8.32 35.42
CA ARG A 25 -1.32 -7.49 36.33
C ARG A 25 -0.46 -6.88 37.43
N ASP A 26 0.38 -7.69 38.06
CA ASP A 26 1.23 -7.25 39.17
C ASP A 26 2.29 -6.25 38.70
N LEU A 27 2.94 -6.53 37.56
CA LEU A 27 3.91 -5.61 36.95
C LEU A 27 3.28 -4.28 36.53
N ILE A 28 2.07 -4.31 35.96
CA ILE A 28 1.33 -3.10 35.62
C ILE A 28 1.01 -2.29 36.87
N ALA A 29 0.52 -2.93 37.93
CA ALA A 29 0.21 -2.25 39.18
C ALA A 29 1.45 -1.58 39.78
N GLN A 30 2.60 -2.28 39.79
CA GLN A 30 3.87 -1.72 40.25
C GLN A 30 4.33 -0.53 39.41
N ALA A 31 4.22 -0.62 38.08
CA ALA A 31 4.63 0.46 37.18
C ALA A 31 3.76 1.73 37.36
N VAL A 32 2.43 1.56 37.47
CA VAL A 32 1.51 2.68 37.71
C VAL A 32 1.72 3.27 39.11
N GLU A 33 2.03 2.45 40.11
CA GLU A 33 2.38 2.92 41.46
C GLU A 33 3.67 3.74 41.43
N ALA A 34 4.68 3.34 40.66
CA ALA A 34 5.90 4.12 40.47
C ALA A 34 5.63 5.49 39.82
N GLU A 35 4.75 5.56 38.80
CA GLU A 35 4.31 6.82 38.21
C GLU A 35 3.61 7.73 39.24
N LEU A 36 2.79 7.15 40.12
CA LEU A 36 2.13 7.88 41.20
C LEU A 36 3.14 8.46 42.19
N GLN A 37 4.10 7.64 42.63
CA GLN A 37 5.14 8.08 43.57
C GLN A 37 5.95 9.25 42.99
N GLN A 38 6.23 9.22 41.69
CA GLN A 38 6.89 10.34 41.00
C GLN A 38 6.05 11.62 41.05
N LEU A 39 4.72 11.53 40.85
CA LEU A 39 3.82 12.69 40.97
C LEU A 39 3.79 13.23 42.41
N LEU A 40 3.70 12.35 43.41
CA LEU A 40 3.66 12.74 44.81
C LEU A 40 4.97 13.40 45.25
N ALA A 41 6.12 12.86 44.83
CA ALA A 41 7.44 13.44 45.11
C ALA A 41 7.57 14.86 44.53
N GLN A 42 7.06 15.10 43.31
CA GLN A 42 7.05 16.44 42.70
C GLN A 42 6.25 17.48 43.52
N HIS A 43 5.27 17.04 44.31
CA HIS A 43 4.40 17.91 45.09
C HIS A 43 4.62 17.79 46.60
N GLN A 44 5.70 17.15 47.04
CA GLN A 44 5.96 16.86 48.45
C GLN A 44 6.12 18.14 49.30
N ASN A 45 6.65 19.21 48.71
CA ASN A 45 6.88 20.48 49.38
C ASN A 45 5.67 21.44 49.33
N VAL A 46 4.60 21.06 48.64
CA VAL A 46 3.39 21.89 48.52
C VAL A 46 2.44 21.53 49.65
N MET A 47 2.27 22.46 50.59
CA MET A 47 1.46 22.28 51.80
C MET A 47 0.27 23.25 51.78
N VAL A 48 -0.90 22.75 52.22
CA VAL A 48 -2.14 23.50 52.39
C VAL A 48 -2.64 23.20 53.81
N ASP A 49 -2.82 24.23 54.63
CA ASP A 49 -3.25 24.12 56.03
C ASP A 49 -2.40 23.11 56.86
N GLY A 50 -1.07 23.14 56.66
CA GLY A 50 -0.13 22.25 57.35
C GLY A 50 -0.20 20.77 56.91
N LYS A 51 -0.94 20.45 55.84
CA LYS A 51 -1.05 19.11 55.27
C LYS A 51 -0.55 19.11 53.83
N GLN A 52 -0.07 17.95 53.34
CA GLN A 52 0.30 17.82 51.92
C GLN A 52 -0.89 18.17 51.01
N ALA A 53 -0.61 18.98 49.99
CA ALA A 53 -1.59 19.44 49.02
C ALA A 53 -2.16 18.29 48.19
N ILE A 54 -1.32 17.34 47.79
CA ILE A 54 -1.71 16.18 46.98
C ILE A 54 -1.49 14.91 47.79
N VAL A 55 -2.55 14.12 47.96
CA VAL A 55 -2.50 12.87 48.70
C VAL A 55 -3.17 11.75 47.93
N ARG A 56 -2.72 10.50 48.13
CA ARG A 56 -3.41 9.32 47.64
C ARG A 56 -4.82 9.26 48.22
N ASN A 57 -5.80 8.91 47.38
CA ASN A 57 -7.21 8.79 47.77
C ASN A 57 -7.86 7.56 47.09
N GLY A 58 -7.31 6.39 47.41
CA GLY A 58 -7.80 5.11 46.90
C GLY A 58 -7.50 4.88 45.43
N PHE A 59 -8.42 4.22 44.74
CA PHE A 59 -8.30 3.82 43.35
C PHE A 59 -9.55 4.20 42.55
N LEU A 60 -9.38 4.31 41.24
CA LEU A 60 -10.50 4.28 40.31
C LEU A 60 -11.13 2.87 40.26
N PRO A 61 -12.38 2.75 39.77
CA PRO A 61 -12.98 1.44 39.52
C PRO A 61 -12.05 0.56 38.70
N GLU A 62 -11.96 -0.71 39.07
CA GLU A 62 -11.22 -1.71 38.30
C GLU A 62 -11.81 -1.79 36.88
N ARG A 63 -10.92 -1.97 35.91
CA ARG A 63 -11.31 -2.12 34.52
C ARG A 63 -10.40 -3.10 33.80
N THR A 64 -10.97 -3.76 32.80
CA THR A 64 -10.25 -4.69 31.94
C THR A 64 -9.47 -3.97 30.84
N LEU A 65 -8.21 -4.36 30.65
CA LEU A 65 -7.34 -3.95 29.56
C LEU A 65 -7.02 -5.16 28.67
N GLN A 66 -7.39 -5.09 27.39
CA GLN A 66 -7.11 -6.18 26.45
C GLN A 66 -5.64 -6.15 25.96
N THR A 67 -4.90 -7.22 26.22
CA THR A 67 -3.48 -7.36 25.88
C THR A 67 -3.22 -8.55 24.96
N GLY A 68 -1.96 -8.76 24.56
CA GLY A 68 -1.58 -9.93 23.74
C GLY A 68 -1.66 -11.26 24.47
N VAL A 69 -1.76 -11.26 25.80
CA VAL A 69 -1.94 -12.45 26.66
C VAL A 69 -3.39 -12.60 27.16
N GLY A 70 -4.31 -11.88 26.51
CA GLY A 70 -5.71 -11.78 26.89
C GLY A 70 -6.03 -10.58 27.76
N ASP A 71 -7.18 -10.62 28.39
CA ASP A 71 -7.70 -9.56 29.24
C ASP A 71 -6.97 -9.51 30.58
N VAL A 72 -6.51 -8.32 30.97
CA VAL A 72 -5.81 -8.07 32.24
C VAL A 72 -6.58 -7.02 33.03
N GLU A 73 -6.99 -7.35 34.25
CA GLU A 73 -7.66 -6.41 35.14
C GLU A 73 -6.66 -5.39 35.70
N VAL A 74 -6.98 -4.10 35.58
CA VAL A 74 -6.13 -3.01 36.03
C VAL A 74 -6.86 -2.07 36.96
N GLN A 75 -6.18 -1.67 38.02
CA GLN A 75 -6.69 -0.72 39.01
C GLN A 75 -5.74 0.48 39.10
N ILE A 76 -6.24 1.66 38.77
CA ILE A 76 -5.42 2.88 38.68
C ILE A 76 -5.59 3.69 39.98
N PRO A 77 -4.51 4.06 40.68
CA PRO A 77 -4.57 4.91 41.85
C PRO A 77 -5.20 6.26 41.56
N LYS A 78 -5.80 6.87 42.58
CA LYS A 78 -6.38 8.21 42.51
C LYS A 78 -5.69 9.13 43.51
N VAL A 79 -5.54 10.39 43.14
CA VAL A 79 -5.10 11.46 44.04
C VAL A 79 -6.26 12.38 44.38
N ARG A 80 -6.19 12.97 45.57
CA ARG A 80 -7.02 14.10 45.99
C ARG A 80 -6.13 15.33 46.07
N ASP A 81 -6.52 16.35 45.32
CA ASP A 81 -5.93 17.68 45.39
C ASP A 81 -6.70 18.54 46.41
N ARG A 82 -5.97 19.14 47.35
CA ARG A 82 -6.47 20.09 48.36
C ARG A 82 -6.09 21.54 48.06
N SER A 83 -5.21 21.78 47.09
CA SER A 83 -4.75 23.12 46.70
C SER A 83 -5.75 23.90 45.86
N GLY A 84 -6.72 23.23 45.25
CA GLY A 84 -7.70 23.85 44.36
C GLY A 84 -7.18 24.08 42.94
N HIS A 85 -5.96 23.65 42.60
CA HIS A 85 -5.38 23.77 41.26
C HIS A 85 -5.86 22.69 40.27
N GLY A 86 -6.62 21.69 40.74
CA GLY A 86 -7.25 20.68 39.90
C GLY A 86 -6.30 19.57 39.45
N VAL A 87 -5.25 19.30 40.22
CA VAL A 87 -4.24 18.29 39.86
C VAL A 87 -4.86 16.89 39.89
N LYS A 88 -4.67 16.14 38.79
CA LYS A 88 -5.18 14.76 38.62
C LYS A 88 -4.04 13.85 38.22
N PHE A 89 -4.04 12.64 38.77
CA PHE A 89 -3.14 11.59 38.30
C PHE A 89 -3.73 10.95 37.05
N ASN A 90 -2.98 11.04 35.95
CA ASN A 90 -3.24 10.31 34.72
C ASN A 90 -1.99 9.49 34.40
N SER A 91 -2.12 8.16 34.44
CA SER A 91 -1.00 7.27 34.11
C SER A 91 -0.57 7.46 32.65
N ASN A 92 0.74 7.52 32.42
CA ASN A 92 1.30 7.58 31.07
C ASN A 92 1.26 6.19 30.42
N LEU A 93 1.50 5.14 31.21
CA LEU A 93 1.41 3.75 30.78
C LEU A 93 -0.04 3.35 30.44
N ILE A 94 -1.00 3.73 31.30
CA ILE A 94 -2.42 3.40 31.15
C ILE A 94 -3.27 4.68 31.20
N PRO A 95 -3.33 5.44 30.09
CA PRO A 95 -4.14 6.64 30.02
C PRO A 95 -5.64 6.35 30.25
N PRO A 96 -6.42 7.37 30.65
CA PRO A 96 -7.87 7.27 30.71
C PRO A 96 -8.46 6.72 29.41
N TYR A 97 -9.45 5.83 29.53
CA TYR A 97 -10.17 5.20 28.41
C TYR A 97 -9.33 4.27 27.50
N LEU A 98 -8.06 4.00 27.80
CA LEU A 98 -7.31 2.94 27.12
C LEU A 98 -8.01 1.59 27.37
N LYS A 99 -8.49 0.93 26.31
CA LYS A 99 -9.16 -0.38 26.39
C LYS A 99 -8.31 -1.54 25.89
N ARG A 100 -7.28 -1.27 25.09
CA ARG A 100 -6.46 -2.30 24.46
C ARG A 100 -5.06 -1.80 24.15
N THR A 101 -4.11 -2.72 24.12
CA THR A 101 -2.73 -2.45 23.68
C THR A 101 -2.65 -2.12 22.19
N LYS A 102 -1.58 -1.41 21.78
CA LYS A 102 -1.35 -1.01 20.38
C LYS A 102 -1.24 -2.21 19.44
N SER A 103 -0.63 -3.30 19.88
CA SER A 103 -0.48 -4.54 19.10
C SER A 103 -1.83 -5.18 18.78
N VAL A 104 -2.70 -5.33 19.79
CA VAL A 104 -4.07 -5.85 19.60
C VAL A 104 -4.90 -4.91 18.72
N ALA A 105 -4.77 -3.58 18.91
CA ALA A 105 -5.45 -2.61 18.06
C ALA A 105 -4.99 -2.67 16.59
N ALA A 106 -3.72 -2.97 16.33
CA ALA A 106 -3.15 -3.08 14.99
C ALA A 106 -3.52 -4.39 14.26
N LEU A 107 -3.84 -5.46 15.02
CA LEU A 107 -4.19 -6.77 14.48
C LEU A 107 -5.51 -6.75 13.69
N LEU A 108 -6.52 -6.05 14.19
CA LEU A 108 -7.82 -5.90 13.54
C LEU A 108 -7.72 -5.38 12.09
N PRO A 109 -7.06 -4.23 11.82
CA PRO A 109 -6.79 -3.77 10.47
C PRO A 109 -6.13 -4.83 9.59
N LEU A 110 -5.15 -5.56 10.13
CA LEU A 110 -4.42 -6.57 9.37
C LEU A 110 -5.32 -7.74 8.98
N LEU A 111 -6.10 -8.29 9.91
CA LEU A 111 -7.05 -9.37 9.63
C LEU A 111 -8.09 -8.96 8.58
N TYR A 112 -8.61 -7.74 8.70
CA TYR A 112 -9.54 -7.19 7.72
C TYR A 112 -8.89 -7.05 6.33
N LEU A 113 -7.66 -6.53 6.24
CA LEU A 113 -6.91 -6.47 4.98
C LEU A 113 -6.60 -7.86 4.42
N LYS A 114 -6.41 -8.87 5.27
CA LYS A 114 -6.00 -10.23 4.88
C LYS A 114 -7.11 -11.15 4.43
N GLY A 115 -8.37 -10.78 4.58
CA GLY A 115 -9.42 -11.66 4.09
C GLY A 115 -10.56 -11.90 5.04
N ILE A 116 -10.31 -11.74 6.34
CA ILE A 116 -11.20 -12.26 7.38
C ILE A 116 -12.50 -11.46 7.33
N SER A 117 -13.61 -12.16 7.24
CA SER A 117 -14.93 -11.53 7.24
C SER A 117 -15.18 -10.91 8.62
N THR A 118 -16.05 -9.90 8.70
CA THR A 118 -16.42 -9.31 10.00
C THR A 118 -16.93 -10.35 10.99
N GLY A 119 -17.68 -11.35 10.51
CA GLY A 119 -18.19 -12.45 11.35
C GLY A 119 -17.11 -13.40 11.82
N ASP A 120 -16.10 -13.67 10.98
CA ASP A 120 -15.02 -14.61 11.29
C ASP A 120 -13.87 -13.98 12.11
N MET A 121 -13.92 -12.68 12.40
CA MET A 121 -12.86 -12.01 13.18
C MET A 121 -12.80 -12.49 14.62
N LEU A 122 -13.96 -12.71 15.24
CA LEU A 122 -14.07 -13.23 16.61
C LEU A 122 -13.50 -14.66 16.67
N PRO A 123 -14.00 -15.63 15.88
CA PRO A 123 -13.43 -16.98 15.83
C PRO A 123 -11.92 -17.01 15.53
N ALA A 124 -11.42 -16.14 14.65
CA ALA A 124 -10.00 -16.08 14.32
C ALA A 124 -9.11 -15.62 15.48
N LEU A 125 -9.68 -14.93 16.47
CA LEU A 125 -8.96 -14.34 17.60
C LEU A 125 -9.27 -15.00 18.94
N GLU A 126 -10.31 -15.83 19.04
CA GLU A 126 -10.69 -16.56 20.26
C GLU A 126 -9.54 -17.38 20.84
N SER A 127 -8.74 -18.03 19.99
CA SER A 127 -7.59 -18.83 20.41
C SER A 127 -6.47 -18.01 21.06
N LEU A 128 -6.39 -16.70 20.77
CA LEU A 128 -5.34 -15.81 21.27
C LEU A 128 -5.83 -14.88 22.39
N LEU A 129 -7.06 -14.37 22.27
CA LEU A 129 -7.62 -13.35 23.17
C LEU A 129 -8.67 -13.89 24.13
N GLY A 130 -9.05 -15.17 24.01
CA GLY A 130 -10.10 -15.82 24.80
C GLY A 130 -11.51 -15.65 24.21
N LYS A 131 -12.44 -16.48 24.69
CA LYS A 131 -13.85 -16.51 24.23
C LYS A 131 -14.61 -15.22 24.54
N ASP A 132 -14.16 -14.47 25.54
CA ASP A 132 -14.79 -13.23 26.02
C ASP A 132 -14.15 -11.95 25.46
N ALA A 133 -13.36 -12.03 24.37
CA ALA A 133 -12.69 -10.90 23.75
C ALA A 133 -13.66 -9.81 23.24
N LYS A 134 -14.17 -8.98 24.17
CA LYS A 134 -15.13 -7.89 23.95
C LYS A 134 -14.42 -6.71 23.28
N GLY A 135 -14.41 -6.69 21.96
CA GLY A 135 -13.73 -5.60 21.26
C GLY A 135 -13.55 -5.76 19.75
N LEU A 136 -14.18 -6.77 19.16
CA LEU A 136 -14.06 -7.14 17.74
C LEU A 136 -15.41 -6.95 17.03
N SER A 137 -16.25 -6.02 17.51
CA SER A 137 -17.57 -5.76 16.93
C SER A 137 -17.51 -5.03 15.60
N ALA A 138 -18.59 -5.13 14.82
CA ALA A 138 -18.77 -4.44 13.54
C ALA A 138 -18.50 -2.91 13.64
N ASN A 139 -18.82 -2.29 14.78
CA ASN A 139 -18.57 -0.87 15.02
C ASN A 139 -17.08 -0.49 14.98
N ASN A 140 -16.17 -1.38 15.39
CA ASN A 140 -14.73 -1.11 15.30
C ASN A 140 -14.24 -1.14 13.85
N ILE A 141 -14.87 -1.94 12.99
CA ILE A 141 -14.58 -1.96 11.56
C ILE A 141 -15.10 -0.67 10.90
N CYS A 142 -16.26 -0.15 11.31
CA CYS A 142 -16.74 1.14 10.83
C CYS A 142 -15.75 2.27 11.15
N ARG A 143 -15.33 2.38 12.42
CA ARG A 143 -14.31 3.36 12.85
C ARG A 143 -12.97 3.18 12.13
N LEU A 144 -12.57 1.93 11.88
CA LEU A 144 -11.37 1.62 11.11
C LEU A 144 -11.46 2.16 9.67
N LYS A 145 -12.60 1.97 9.00
CA LYS A 145 -12.83 2.48 7.65
C LYS A 145 -12.82 4.00 7.59
N GLU A 146 -13.43 4.67 8.57
CA GLU A 146 -13.38 6.14 8.70
C GLU A 146 -11.94 6.64 8.84
N ARG A 147 -11.15 6.00 9.70
CA ARG A 147 -9.73 6.33 9.85
C ARG A 147 -8.96 6.13 8.54
N TRP A 148 -9.17 5.02 7.83
CA TRP A 148 -8.52 4.80 6.55
C TRP A 148 -8.90 5.82 5.50
N TYR A 149 -10.15 6.28 5.52
CA TYR A 149 -10.61 7.35 4.65
C TYR A 149 -9.89 8.66 4.95
N ALA A 150 -9.78 9.06 6.22
CA ALA A 150 -9.02 10.24 6.61
C ALA A 150 -7.54 10.15 6.19
N GLU A 151 -6.91 8.97 6.38
CA GLU A 151 -5.52 8.74 5.98
C GLU A 151 -5.32 8.75 4.47
N TYR A 152 -6.30 8.29 3.68
CA TYR A 152 -6.27 8.40 2.23
C TYR A 152 -6.42 9.85 1.77
N GLU A 153 -7.36 10.60 2.33
CA GLU A 153 -7.58 12.02 2.01
C GLU A 153 -6.35 12.87 2.35
N GLN A 154 -5.69 12.58 3.47
CA GLN A 154 -4.42 13.23 3.82
C GLN A 154 -3.30 12.83 2.85
N TRP A 155 -3.19 11.55 2.52
CA TRP A 155 -2.18 11.06 1.56
C TRP A 155 -2.37 11.64 0.15
N ARG A 156 -3.62 11.91 -0.23
CA ARG A 156 -4.00 12.63 -1.46
C ARG A 156 -3.69 14.13 -1.44
N LYS A 157 -3.21 14.67 -0.33
CA LYS A 157 -2.78 16.06 -0.21
C LYS A 157 -1.29 16.18 0.17
N ARG A 158 -0.56 15.06 0.13
CA ARG A 158 0.86 15.04 0.51
C ARG A 158 1.71 15.80 -0.50
N ASP A 159 2.81 16.36 -0.02
CA ASP A 159 3.81 17.01 -0.85
C ASP A 159 4.68 15.97 -1.58
N LEU A 160 4.79 16.11 -2.90
CA LEU A 160 5.64 15.35 -3.81
C LEU A 160 6.81 16.20 -4.36
N GLY A 161 6.87 17.49 -4.05
CA GLY A 161 7.84 18.43 -4.63
C GLY A 161 9.30 18.18 -4.25
N ARG A 162 9.55 17.39 -3.20
CA ARG A 162 10.91 17.04 -2.74
C ARG A 162 11.59 15.95 -3.57
N ARG A 163 10.88 15.32 -4.51
CA ARG A 163 11.41 14.20 -5.29
C ARG A 163 11.20 14.43 -6.78
N ARG A 164 12.18 14.02 -7.56
CA ARG A 164 12.07 14.02 -9.02
C ARG A 164 11.68 12.62 -9.49
N TYR A 165 10.47 12.48 -10.02
CA TYR A 165 10.01 11.22 -10.61
C TYR A 165 10.45 11.12 -12.06
N VAL A 166 11.21 10.07 -12.38
CA VAL A 166 11.82 9.89 -13.71
C VAL A 166 10.91 9.10 -14.63
N TYR A 167 10.30 8.02 -14.13
CA TYR A 167 9.31 7.22 -14.87
C TYR A 167 8.01 7.11 -14.09
N VAL A 168 6.91 6.99 -14.83
CA VAL A 168 5.59 6.68 -14.27
C VAL A 168 4.97 5.49 -15.00
N TRP A 169 4.36 4.59 -14.24
CA TRP A 169 3.49 3.54 -14.76
C TRP A 169 2.06 3.93 -14.45
N ALA A 170 1.15 3.73 -15.40
CA ALA A 170 -0.28 3.94 -15.22
C ALA A 170 -1.07 2.72 -15.69
N ASP A 171 -2.13 2.39 -14.94
CA ASP A 171 -3.05 1.31 -15.30
C ASP A 171 -4.45 1.57 -14.72
N GLY A 172 -5.47 1.13 -15.45
CA GLY A 172 -6.86 1.14 -15.03
C GLY A 172 -7.29 -0.26 -14.57
N VAL A 173 -7.62 -0.41 -13.29
CA VAL A 173 -7.97 -1.72 -12.73
C VAL A 173 -9.42 -1.79 -12.33
N TYR A 174 -10.14 -2.65 -13.03
CA TYR A 174 -11.55 -2.95 -12.75
C TYR A 174 -11.68 -3.88 -11.55
N CYS A 175 -12.40 -3.42 -10.53
CA CYS A 175 -12.81 -4.20 -9.38
C CYS A 175 -14.33 -4.41 -9.45
N HIS A 176 -14.77 -5.65 -9.29
CA HIS A 176 -16.18 -5.95 -9.10
C HIS A 176 -16.60 -5.50 -7.69
N VAL A 177 -17.71 -4.78 -7.60
CA VAL A 177 -18.32 -4.33 -6.35
C VAL A 177 -19.75 -4.82 -6.37
N ARG A 178 -20.23 -5.46 -5.30
CA ARG A 178 -21.57 -6.10 -5.29
C ARG A 178 -22.71 -5.08 -5.21
N MET A 179 -22.47 -3.95 -4.54
CA MET A 179 -23.49 -2.94 -4.24
C MET A 179 -23.47 -1.73 -5.18
N ASP A 180 -22.56 -1.69 -6.15
CA ASP A 180 -22.35 -0.55 -7.06
C ASP A 180 -21.94 -1.07 -8.45
N ASP A 181 -21.95 -0.18 -9.45
CA ASP A 181 -21.32 -0.44 -10.74
C ASP A 181 -19.82 -0.79 -10.62
N LYS A 182 -19.27 -1.43 -11.66
CA LYS A 182 -17.84 -1.76 -11.74
C LYS A 182 -16.98 -0.56 -11.35
N LEU A 183 -16.15 -0.73 -10.33
CA LEU A 183 -15.19 0.27 -9.87
C LEU A 183 -13.98 0.25 -10.80
N CYS A 184 -13.61 1.39 -11.38
CA CYS A 184 -12.38 1.52 -12.16
C CYS A 184 -11.36 2.31 -11.34
N LEU A 185 -10.37 1.61 -10.78
CA LEU A 185 -9.29 2.23 -10.04
C LEU A 185 -8.19 2.67 -11.00
N LEU A 186 -7.99 3.99 -11.11
CA LEU A 186 -6.87 4.56 -11.86
C LEU A 186 -5.67 4.66 -10.93
N VAL A 187 -4.55 4.04 -11.32
CA VAL A 187 -3.36 4.00 -10.48
C VAL A 187 -2.16 4.52 -11.24
N ILE A 188 -1.38 5.35 -10.57
CA ILE A 188 -0.07 5.81 -11.04
C ILE A 188 0.99 5.40 -10.01
N ILE A 189 1.99 4.66 -10.46
CA ILE A 189 3.22 4.38 -9.71
C ILE A 189 4.35 5.20 -10.33
N GLY A 190 5.18 5.82 -9.50
CA GLY A 190 6.38 6.55 -9.94
C GLY A 190 7.65 5.89 -9.45
N VAL A 191 8.76 6.14 -10.15
CA VAL A 191 10.11 5.90 -9.62
C VAL A 191 10.83 7.24 -9.50
N ASP A 192 11.40 7.51 -8.33
CA ASP A 192 12.22 8.70 -8.13
C ASP A 192 13.65 8.52 -8.70
N ASP A 193 14.41 9.60 -8.73
CA ASP A 193 15.81 9.65 -9.17
C ASP A 193 16.77 8.77 -8.34
N THR A 194 16.35 8.32 -7.16
CA THR A 194 17.09 7.33 -6.34
C THR A 194 16.73 5.87 -6.70
N GLY A 195 15.80 5.68 -7.64
CA GLY A 195 15.29 4.37 -8.05
C GLY A 195 14.23 3.80 -7.12
N ARG A 196 13.72 4.56 -6.14
CA ARG A 196 12.67 4.10 -5.24
C ARG A 196 11.32 4.23 -5.93
N LYS A 197 10.57 3.13 -5.92
CA LYS A 197 9.21 3.08 -6.44
C LYS A 197 8.22 3.50 -5.36
N GLU A 198 7.20 4.26 -5.74
CA GLU A 198 6.15 4.75 -4.85
C GLU A 198 4.82 4.82 -5.60
N VAL A 199 3.72 4.49 -4.91
CA VAL A 199 2.38 4.75 -5.46
C VAL A 199 2.14 6.26 -5.40
N LEU A 200 2.03 6.92 -6.55
CA LEU A 200 1.79 8.36 -6.60
C LEU A 200 0.32 8.68 -6.32
N GLY A 201 -0.56 8.00 -7.05
CA GLY A 201 -1.99 8.29 -7.05
C GLY A 201 -2.84 7.05 -7.22
N VAL A 202 -3.98 7.04 -6.54
CA VAL A 202 -5.07 6.08 -6.70
C VAL A 202 -6.36 6.88 -6.71
N LEU A 203 -7.17 6.74 -7.76
CA LEU A 203 -8.44 7.44 -7.90
C LEU A 203 -9.53 6.45 -8.29
N ASP A 204 -10.73 6.63 -7.73
CA ASP A 204 -11.93 5.99 -8.25
C ASP A 204 -12.38 6.76 -9.50
N GLY A 205 -12.01 6.25 -10.68
CA GLY A 205 -12.52 6.73 -11.94
C GLY A 205 -13.87 6.08 -12.24
N HIS A 206 -14.83 6.85 -12.77
CA HIS A 206 -16.03 6.25 -13.37
C HIS A 206 -15.65 5.30 -14.52
N ARG A 207 -14.65 5.69 -15.30
CA ARG A 207 -14.04 4.95 -16.42
C ARG A 207 -12.64 5.48 -16.70
N GLU A 208 -11.90 4.80 -17.57
CA GLU A 208 -10.61 5.24 -18.11
C GLU A 208 -10.76 6.36 -19.15
N SER A 209 -11.51 7.41 -18.80
CA SER A 209 -11.66 8.61 -19.63
C SER A 209 -10.51 9.60 -19.43
N GLU A 210 -10.27 10.40 -20.45
CA GLU A 210 -9.33 11.53 -20.41
C GLU A 210 -9.58 12.45 -19.20
N ALA A 211 -10.85 12.76 -18.89
CA ALA A 211 -11.21 13.58 -17.74
C ALA A 211 -10.70 12.99 -16.40
N SER A 212 -10.96 11.71 -16.15
CA SER A 212 -10.54 11.03 -14.91
C SER A 212 -9.01 10.96 -14.79
N TRP A 213 -8.31 10.70 -15.89
CA TRP A 213 -6.85 10.68 -15.90
C TRP A 213 -6.25 12.08 -15.74
N THR A 214 -6.86 13.09 -16.36
CA THR A 214 -6.47 14.49 -16.21
C THR A 214 -6.63 14.94 -14.77
N GLU A 215 -7.76 14.63 -14.12
CA GLU A 215 -8.00 14.91 -12.70
C GLU A 215 -6.87 14.32 -11.83
N LEU A 216 -6.53 13.04 -12.05
CA LEU A 216 -5.46 12.39 -11.29
C LEU A 216 -4.10 13.06 -11.54
N ILE A 217 -3.74 13.36 -12.78
CA ILE A 217 -2.45 14.00 -13.11
C ILE A 217 -2.38 15.42 -12.56
N GLU A 218 -3.46 16.21 -12.69
CA GLU A 218 -3.55 17.56 -12.13
C GLU A 218 -3.46 17.55 -10.60
N GLN A 219 -4.07 16.55 -9.95
CA GLN A 219 -3.91 16.34 -8.51
C GLN A 219 -2.42 16.11 -8.14
N LEU A 220 -1.70 15.27 -8.89
CA LEU A 220 -0.27 15.04 -8.65
C LEU A 220 0.58 16.29 -8.88
N ARG A 221 0.24 17.10 -9.90
CA ARG A 221 0.91 18.39 -10.14
C ARG A 221 0.67 19.38 -9.01
N ALA A 222 -0.56 19.46 -8.50
CA ALA A 222 -0.91 20.30 -7.35
C ALA A 222 -0.20 19.86 -6.06
N GLN A 223 0.12 18.57 -5.94
CA GLN A 223 0.95 18.02 -4.86
C GLN A 223 2.45 18.36 -4.99
N GLY A 224 2.89 18.99 -6.08
CA GLY A 224 4.29 19.39 -6.28
C GLY A 224 5.05 18.56 -7.33
N LEU A 225 4.40 17.61 -8.02
CA LEU A 225 5.00 16.91 -9.17
C LEU A 225 4.97 17.83 -10.41
N GLN A 226 5.75 18.91 -10.37
CA GLN A 226 5.77 19.93 -11.43
C GLN A 226 6.61 19.47 -12.63
N LEU A 227 7.71 18.77 -12.38
CA LEU A 227 8.57 18.24 -13.44
C LEU A 227 7.92 17.01 -14.07
N ALA A 228 7.68 17.08 -15.37
CA ALA A 228 7.16 15.96 -16.14
C ALA A 228 8.12 14.76 -16.06
N PRO A 229 7.61 13.53 -15.87
CA PRO A 229 8.42 12.32 -16.00
C PRO A 229 9.04 12.23 -17.41
N LYS A 230 10.19 11.57 -17.53
CA LYS A 230 10.83 11.34 -18.84
C LYS A 230 10.09 10.29 -19.66
N LEU A 231 9.48 9.30 -19.01
CA LEU A 231 8.72 8.22 -19.66
C LEU A 231 7.45 7.89 -18.89
N ALA A 232 6.33 7.78 -19.61
CA ALA A 232 5.08 7.20 -19.12
C ALA A 232 4.87 5.81 -19.74
N ILE A 233 4.61 4.81 -18.91
CA ILE A 233 4.36 3.43 -19.29
C ILE A 233 2.89 3.09 -18.99
N GLY A 234 2.15 2.58 -19.97
CA GLY A 234 0.75 2.21 -19.76
C GLY A 234 0.18 1.23 -20.78
N ASP A 235 -1.03 0.74 -20.54
CA ASP A 235 -1.81 0.04 -21.57
C ASP A 235 -2.35 1.02 -22.63
N GLY A 236 -3.04 0.51 -23.64
CA GLY A 236 -3.50 1.26 -24.79
C GLY A 236 -4.74 2.12 -24.63
N ALA A 237 -5.20 2.33 -23.39
CA ALA A 237 -6.35 3.15 -23.10
C ALA A 237 -6.15 4.61 -23.55
N LEU A 238 -6.93 5.05 -24.52
CA LEU A 238 -6.79 6.38 -25.14
C LEU A 238 -6.93 7.53 -24.15
N GLY A 239 -7.73 7.37 -23.09
CA GLY A 239 -7.93 8.41 -22.08
C GLY A 239 -6.64 8.80 -21.35
N PHE A 240 -5.81 7.82 -20.99
CA PHE A 240 -4.54 8.09 -20.31
C PHE A 240 -3.58 8.88 -21.20
N TRP A 241 -3.40 8.44 -22.45
CA TRP A 241 -2.45 9.08 -23.38
C TRP A 241 -2.87 10.50 -23.77
N LYS A 242 -4.16 10.77 -23.91
CA LYS A 242 -4.66 12.13 -24.10
C LYS A 242 -4.37 13.03 -22.90
N ALA A 243 -4.57 12.52 -21.68
CA ALA A 243 -4.25 13.25 -20.46
C ALA A 243 -2.74 13.50 -20.33
N VAL A 244 -1.89 12.53 -20.66
CA VAL A 244 -0.42 12.71 -20.70
C VAL A 244 -0.03 13.77 -21.73
N ALA A 245 -0.56 13.71 -22.96
CA ALA A 245 -0.27 14.71 -23.99
C ALA A 245 -0.68 16.13 -23.56
N LYS A 246 -1.79 16.27 -22.82
CA LYS A 246 -2.29 17.54 -22.29
C LYS A 246 -1.45 18.06 -21.12
N CYS A 247 -1.13 17.21 -20.15
CA CYS A 247 -0.51 17.63 -18.89
C CYS A 247 1.02 17.57 -18.90
N TRP A 248 1.61 16.66 -19.66
CA TRP A 248 3.04 16.40 -19.78
C TRP A 248 3.44 16.16 -21.26
N PRO A 249 3.38 17.20 -22.11
CA PRO A 249 3.57 17.05 -23.56
C PRO A 249 4.98 16.55 -23.96
N GLN A 250 5.97 16.72 -23.09
CA GLN A 250 7.35 16.27 -23.32
C GLN A 250 7.61 14.83 -22.86
N THR A 251 6.68 14.20 -22.15
CA THR A 251 6.86 12.84 -21.64
C THR A 251 6.71 11.84 -22.79
N ALA A 252 7.75 11.02 -23.00
CA ALA A 252 7.69 9.95 -23.99
C ALA A 252 6.69 8.87 -23.55
N GLN A 253 6.13 8.18 -24.53
CA GLN A 253 5.07 7.19 -24.32
C GLN A 253 5.62 5.78 -24.60
N GLN A 254 5.49 4.90 -23.61
CA GLN A 254 5.82 3.49 -23.75
C GLN A 254 4.59 2.61 -23.53
N ARG A 255 4.23 1.83 -24.55
CA ARG A 255 3.10 0.89 -24.48
C ARG A 255 3.55 -0.41 -23.82
N CYS A 256 2.71 -0.95 -22.95
CA CYS A 256 2.98 -2.22 -22.28
C CYS A 256 2.96 -3.39 -23.27
N TRP A 257 4.07 -4.11 -23.38
CA TRP A 257 4.18 -5.29 -24.24
C TRP A 257 3.30 -6.46 -23.81
N VAL A 258 3.03 -6.62 -22.51
CA VAL A 258 2.16 -7.68 -21.98
C VAL A 258 0.72 -7.47 -22.45
N HIS A 259 0.16 -6.30 -22.20
CA HIS A 259 -1.20 -5.96 -22.64
C HIS A 259 -1.30 -5.94 -24.16
N LYS A 260 -0.29 -5.42 -24.85
CA LYS A 260 -0.25 -5.44 -26.31
C LYS A 260 -0.30 -6.85 -26.87
N THR A 261 0.51 -7.75 -26.32
CA THR A 261 0.53 -9.17 -26.71
C THR A 261 -0.84 -9.79 -26.51
N ALA A 262 -1.47 -9.59 -25.35
CA ALA A 262 -2.84 -10.06 -25.11
C ALA A 262 -3.85 -9.50 -26.13
N ASN A 263 -3.79 -8.21 -26.44
CA ASN A 263 -4.65 -7.55 -27.42
C ASN A 263 -4.47 -8.08 -28.85
N VAL A 264 -3.25 -8.46 -29.23
CA VAL A 264 -2.98 -9.10 -30.53
C VAL A 264 -3.52 -10.54 -30.54
N LEU A 265 -3.23 -11.33 -29.50
CA LEU A 265 -3.64 -12.73 -29.40
C LEU A 265 -5.17 -12.92 -29.31
N ASN A 266 -5.89 -11.98 -28.70
CA ASN A 266 -7.35 -11.99 -28.63
C ASN A 266 -8.03 -11.87 -30.01
N LYS A 267 -7.30 -11.47 -31.05
CA LYS A 267 -7.80 -11.33 -32.42
C LYS A 267 -7.56 -12.57 -33.28
N VAL A 268 -7.01 -13.64 -32.71
CA VAL A 268 -6.70 -14.88 -33.44
C VAL A 268 -7.19 -16.12 -32.68
N PRO A 269 -7.46 -17.24 -33.38
CA PRO A 269 -7.82 -18.51 -32.74
C PRO A 269 -6.72 -19.03 -31.81
N LYS A 270 -7.11 -19.71 -30.73
CA LYS A 270 -6.19 -20.29 -29.72
C LYS A 270 -5.10 -21.19 -30.30
N SER A 271 -5.38 -21.92 -31.39
CA SER A 271 -4.43 -22.81 -32.05
C SER A 271 -3.20 -22.10 -32.62
N VAL A 272 -3.32 -20.82 -32.97
CA VAL A 272 -2.23 -20.03 -33.60
C VAL A 272 -1.48 -19.18 -32.57
N GLN A 273 -2.09 -18.95 -31.40
CA GLN A 273 -1.54 -18.08 -30.37
C GLN A 273 -0.12 -18.43 -29.92
N PRO A 274 0.28 -19.71 -29.73
CA PRO A 274 1.65 -20.03 -29.31
C PRO A 274 2.70 -19.52 -30.30
N ARG A 275 2.56 -19.84 -31.58
CA ARG A 275 3.46 -19.42 -32.66
C ARG A 275 3.48 -17.90 -32.85
N MET A 276 2.34 -17.25 -32.67
CA MET A 276 2.24 -15.79 -32.76
C MET A 276 2.90 -15.10 -31.56
N LYS A 277 2.78 -15.70 -30.37
CA LYS A 277 3.41 -15.19 -29.15
C LYS A 277 4.94 -15.24 -29.22
N GLU A 278 5.51 -16.33 -29.75
CA GLU A 278 6.95 -16.43 -30.02
C GLU A 278 7.41 -15.30 -30.96
N ALA A 279 6.72 -15.13 -32.08
CA ALA A 279 7.05 -14.07 -33.04
C ALA A 279 6.90 -12.65 -32.47
N LEU A 280 5.96 -12.43 -31.54
CA LEU A 280 5.86 -11.17 -30.80
C LEU A 280 7.05 -11.00 -29.83
N GLN A 281 7.48 -12.08 -29.19
CA GLN A 281 8.62 -12.10 -28.28
C GLN A 281 9.93 -11.73 -28.98
N ASP A 282 10.15 -12.23 -30.18
CA ASP A 282 11.32 -11.90 -31.00
C ASP A 282 11.47 -10.39 -31.22
N ILE A 283 10.36 -9.65 -31.31
CA ILE A 283 10.38 -8.20 -31.54
C ILE A 283 10.93 -7.43 -30.35
N TRP A 284 10.41 -7.70 -29.16
CA TRP A 284 10.76 -6.90 -27.97
C TRP A 284 11.96 -7.43 -27.20
N MET A 285 12.42 -8.63 -27.52
CA MET A 285 13.68 -9.19 -27.06
C MET A 285 14.86 -8.91 -28.02
N ALA A 286 14.60 -8.32 -29.19
CA ALA A 286 15.66 -7.91 -30.10
C ALA A 286 16.69 -7.01 -29.40
N GLU A 287 17.96 -7.12 -29.80
CA GLU A 287 19.05 -6.35 -29.18
C GLU A 287 19.00 -4.88 -29.59
N THR A 288 18.60 -4.61 -30.82
CA THR A 288 18.53 -3.26 -31.37
C THR A 288 17.14 -2.90 -31.86
N ARG A 289 16.86 -1.60 -31.89
CA ARG A 289 15.66 -1.04 -32.52
C ARG A 289 15.54 -1.50 -33.98
N TYR A 290 16.64 -1.53 -34.72
CA TYR A 290 16.68 -1.97 -36.11
C TYR A 290 16.20 -3.42 -36.27
N ASP A 291 16.73 -4.33 -35.44
CA ASP A 291 16.34 -5.74 -35.47
C ASP A 291 14.88 -5.93 -35.04
N ALA A 292 14.40 -5.14 -34.07
CA ALA A 292 12.99 -5.11 -33.71
C ALA A 292 12.10 -4.71 -34.91
N TYR A 293 12.49 -3.67 -35.66
CA TYR A 293 11.79 -3.24 -36.88
C TYR A 293 11.74 -4.35 -37.94
N HIS A 294 12.82 -5.12 -38.10
CA HIS A 294 12.87 -6.30 -38.98
C HIS A 294 11.97 -7.43 -38.50
N ALA A 295 11.97 -7.71 -37.20
CA ALA A 295 11.08 -8.69 -36.60
C ALA A 295 9.60 -8.31 -36.78
N PHE A 296 9.25 -7.02 -36.67
CA PHE A 296 7.90 -6.54 -37.01
C PHE A 296 7.53 -6.83 -38.47
N SER A 297 8.42 -6.53 -39.42
CA SER A 297 8.17 -6.78 -40.85
C SER A 297 8.03 -8.28 -41.14
N THR A 298 8.80 -9.10 -40.46
CA THR A 298 8.70 -10.57 -40.54
C THR A 298 7.38 -11.07 -39.97
N PHE A 299 6.95 -10.53 -38.83
CA PHE A 299 5.65 -10.82 -38.22
C PHE A 299 4.50 -10.49 -39.18
N GLN A 300 4.51 -9.29 -39.77
CA GLN A 300 3.50 -8.84 -40.72
C GLN A 300 3.43 -9.78 -41.93
N LYS A 301 4.54 -10.03 -42.62
CA LYS A 301 4.58 -10.95 -43.77
C LYS A 301 4.04 -12.34 -43.43
N ARG A 302 4.31 -12.85 -42.23
CA ARG A 302 3.92 -14.20 -41.80
C ARG A 302 2.42 -14.33 -41.51
N PHE A 303 1.79 -13.28 -40.96
CA PHE A 303 0.43 -13.39 -40.40
C PHE A 303 -0.61 -12.50 -41.07
N GLU A 304 -0.23 -11.43 -41.76
CA GLU A 304 -1.15 -10.42 -42.32
C GLU A 304 -2.22 -11.02 -43.23
N ALA A 305 -1.83 -11.90 -44.16
CA ALA A 305 -2.76 -12.50 -45.12
C ALA A 305 -3.90 -13.30 -44.46
N LYS A 306 -3.66 -13.89 -43.27
CA LYS A 306 -4.65 -14.71 -42.54
C LYS A 306 -5.27 -13.97 -41.35
N TYR A 307 -4.54 -13.02 -40.76
CA TYR A 307 -4.89 -12.33 -39.52
C TYR A 307 -4.61 -10.83 -39.60
N PRO A 308 -5.23 -10.09 -40.55
CA PRO A 308 -4.95 -8.67 -40.76
C PRO A 308 -5.24 -7.85 -39.51
N LYS A 309 -6.38 -8.11 -38.84
CA LYS A 309 -6.78 -7.43 -37.59
C LYS A 309 -5.73 -7.51 -36.48
N ALA A 310 -5.03 -8.64 -36.35
CA ALA A 310 -3.99 -8.86 -35.34
C ALA A 310 -2.72 -8.08 -35.69
N THR A 311 -2.38 -8.06 -36.99
CA THR A 311 -1.24 -7.31 -37.53
C THR A 311 -1.46 -5.80 -37.43
N ASP A 312 -2.62 -5.30 -37.85
CA ASP A 312 -3.02 -3.89 -37.68
C ASP A 312 -3.02 -3.48 -36.21
N CYS A 313 -3.46 -4.41 -35.34
CA CYS A 313 -3.40 -4.22 -33.90
C CYS A 313 -1.98 -3.90 -33.48
N LEU A 314 -0.99 -4.63 -33.98
CA LEU A 314 0.41 -4.53 -33.61
C LEU A 314 1.04 -3.26 -34.20
N VAL A 315 0.93 -3.07 -35.52
CA VAL A 315 1.65 -2.04 -36.28
C VAL A 315 1.26 -0.60 -35.87
N LYS A 316 0.00 -0.36 -35.48
CA LYS A 316 -0.47 0.98 -35.14
C LYS A 316 0.27 1.68 -33.97
N ASP A 317 0.89 0.92 -33.07
CA ASP A 317 1.57 1.46 -31.88
C ASP A 317 3.09 1.17 -31.91
N LYS A 318 3.68 0.99 -33.11
CA LYS A 318 5.04 0.49 -33.28
C LYS A 318 6.09 1.37 -32.61
N ALA A 319 5.98 2.69 -32.74
CA ALA A 319 6.92 3.65 -32.19
C ALA A 319 6.86 3.67 -30.65
N GLU A 320 5.65 3.76 -30.11
CA GLU A 320 5.41 3.80 -28.67
C GLU A 320 5.71 2.46 -27.99
N MET A 321 5.75 1.36 -28.73
CA MET A 321 6.19 0.07 -28.19
C MET A 321 7.71 -0.06 -28.10
N LEU A 322 8.47 0.73 -28.88
CA LEU A 322 9.93 0.68 -28.97
C LEU A 322 10.64 1.90 -28.34
N ALA A 323 9.90 2.75 -27.62
CA ALA A 323 10.45 3.90 -26.92
C ALA A 323 11.51 3.51 -25.87
N PHE A 324 11.39 2.31 -25.28
CA PHE A 324 12.34 1.81 -24.29
C PHE A 324 13.79 1.76 -24.78
N TYR A 325 14.06 1.64 -26.09
CA TYR A 325 15.42 1.65 -26.64
C TYR A 325 16.16 2.98 -26.45
N ASP A 326 15.45 4.08 -26.19
CA ASP A 326 16.04 5.41 -25.87
C ASP A 326 16.38 5.56 -24.38
N TYR A 327 16.29 4.47 -23.60
CA TYR A 327 16.59 4.42 -22.17
C TYR A 327 17.54 3.28 -21.84
N PRO A 328 18.25 3.31 -20.70
CA PRO A 328 19.22 2.28 -20.31
C PRO A 328 18.70 0.84 -20.43
N ALA A 329 19.54 -0.05 -20.98
CA ALA A 329 19.19 -1.46 -21.17
C ALA A 329 18.81 -2.17 -19.86
N GLU A 330 19.43 -1.78 -18.75
CA GLU A 330 19.13 -2.28 -17.41
C GLU A 330 17.70 -1.98 -16.96
N HIS A 331 17.10 -0.91 -17.50
CA HIS A 331 15.75 -0.46 -17.17
C HIS A 331 14.69 -1.21 -17.98
N TRP A 332 15.03 -1.81 -19.12
CA TRP A 332 14.09 -2.40 -20.08
C TRP A 332 13.17 -3.46 -19.47
N VAL A 333 13.68 -4.23 -18.50
CA VAL A 333 12.87 -5.22 -17.77
C VAL A 333 11.71 -4.58 -17.00
N HIS A 334 11.83 -3.32 -16.61
CA HIS A 334 10.82 -2.57 -15.88
C HIS A 334 9.95 -1.70 -16.77
N ILE A 335 10.51 -1.07 -17.80
CA ILE A 335 9.79 -0.06 -18.60
C ILE A 335 9.05 -0.65 -19.81
N ARG A 336 9.32 -1.90 -20.22
CA ARG A 336 8.54 -2.59 -21.27
C ARG A 336 7.14 -3.02 -20.80
N THR A 337 6.87 -3.03 -19.49
CA THR A 337 5.65 -3.61 -18.92
C THR A 337 5.06 -2.77 -17.79
N THR A 338 3.76 -2.93 -17.54
CA THR A 338 3.01 -2.41 -16.38
C THR A 338 3.03 -3.37 -15.19
N ASN A 339 3.93 -4.37 -15.21
CA ASN A 339 4.03 -5.38 -14.15
C ASN A 339 4.19 -4.81 -12.71
N PRO A 340 4.86 -3.66 -12.47
CA PRO A 340 4.84 -3.04 -11.15
C PRO A 340 3.44 -2.80 -10.58
N ILE A 341 2.47 -2.47 -11.45
CA ILE A 341 1.08 -2.27 -11.05
C ILE A 341 0.37 -3.63 -10.92
N GLU A 342 0.49 -4.51 -11.92
CA GLU A 342 -0.18 -5.83 -11.91
C GLU A 342 0.21 -6.67 -10.68
N SER A 343 1.49 -6.71 -10.33
CA SER A 343 2.01 -7.44 -9.17
C SER A 343 1.42 -6.93 -7.85
N MET A 344 1.27 -5.61 -7.72
CA MET A 344 0.63 -5.00 -6.57
C MET A 344 -0.86 -5.35 -6.51
N PHE A 345 -1.55 -5.25 -7.65
CA PHE A 345 -2.98 -5.53 -7.74
C PHE A 345 -3.35 -7.00 -7.57
N ALA A 346 -2.43 -7.94 -7.80
CA ALA A 346 -2.65 -9.35 -7.45
C ALA A 346 -3.07 -9.50 -5.97
N THR A 347 -2.50 -8.69 -5.07
CA THR A 347 -2.87 -8.68 -3.64
C THR A 347 -4.28 -8.14 -3.42
N VAL A 348 -4.65 -7.08 -4.15
CA VAL A 348 -6.01 -6.50 -4.11
C VAL A 348 -7.04 -7.49 -4.63
N ARG A 349 -6.79 -8.11 -5.79
CA ARG A 349 -7.67 -9.12 -6.40
C ARG A 349 -7.84 -10.35 -5.53
N LEU A 350 -6.76 -10.86 -4.92
CA LEU A 350 -6.82 -11.98 -3.98
C LEU A 350 -7.77 -11.65 -2.81
N ARG A 351 -7.68 -10.42 -2.29
CA ARG A 351 -8.54 -9.97 -1.20
C ARG A 351 -10.00 -9.84 -1.63
N THR A 352 -10.28 -9.15 -2.74
CA THR A 352 -11.66 -8.91 -3.23
C THR A 352 -12.36 -10.21 -3.58
N ASN A 353 -11.64 -11.17 -4.17
CA ASN A 353 -12.15 -12.51 -4.45
C ASN A 353 -12.54 -13.25 -3.16
N LYS A 354 -11.70 -13.20 -2.12
CA LYS A 354 -11.98 -13.83 -0.82
C LYS A 354 -13.21 -13.23 -0.12
N THR A 355 -13.46 -11.93 -0.26
CA THR A 355 -14.70 -11.28 0.24
C THR A 355 -15.90 -11.41 -0.68
N LYS A 356 -15.80 -12.13 -1.80
CA LYS A 356 -16.86 -12.19 -2.83
C LYS A 356 -17.37 -10.80 -3.23
N ASN A 357 -16.47 -9.83 -3.31
CA ASN A 357 -16.78 -8.44 -3.70
C ASN A 357 -17.82 -7.71 -2.82
N CYS A 358 -17.98 -8.10 -1.56
CA CYS A 358 -19.02 -7.58 -0.65
C CYS A 358 -18.81 -6.12 -0.14
N GLY A 359 -18.08 -5.29 -0.87
CA GLY A 359 -17.82 -3.90 -0.52
C GLY A 359 -18.77 -2.92 -1.25
N ASN A 360 -18.68 -1.65 -0.87
CA ASN A 360 -19.11 -0.51 -1.68
C ASN A 360 -17.87 0.16 -2.31
N ARG A 361 -18.06 1.11 -3.25
CA ARG A 361 -16.95 1.80 -3.94
C ARG A 361 -15.92 2.39 -2.98
N LYS A 362 -16.39 3.17 -2.00
CA LYS A 362 -15.55 3.86 -1.00
C LYS A 362 -14.69 2.87 -0.19
N THR A 363 -15.28 1.79 0.33
CA THR A 363 -14.55 0.78 1.11
C THR A 363 -13.52 0.07 0.25
N THR A 364 -13.87 -0.25 -1.00
CA THR A 364 -12.98 -0.93 -1.94
C THR A 364 -11.77 -0.06 -2.29
N LEU A 365 -11.99 1.23 -2.56
CA LEU A 365 -10.91 2.21 -2.77
C LEU A 365 -9.97 2.30 -1.57
N MET A 366 -10.52 2.40 -0.34
CA MET A 366 -9.70 2.49 0.87
C MET A 366 -8.89 1.21 1.12
N MET A 367 -9.51 0.04 0.89
CA MET A 367 -8.82 -1.24 0.98
C MET A 367 -7.71 -1.35 -0.07
N ALA A 368 -7.98 -0.97 -1.32
CA ALA A 368 -6.99 -0.96 -2.39
C ALA A 368 -5.80 -0.07 -1.99
N TYR A 369 -6.04 1.17 -1.60
CA TYR A 369 -5.01 2.09 -1.08
C TYR A 369 -4.16 1.45 0.02
N LYS A 370 -4.79 0.83 1.03
CA LYS A 370 -4.06 0.20 2.13
C LYS A 370 -3.21 -1.00 1.71
N LEU A 371 -3.74 -1.87 0.85
CA LEU A 371 -3.00 -3.00 0.32
C LEU A 371 -1.83 -2.56 -0.55
N MET A 372 -2.02 -1.51 -1.35
CA MET A 372 -0.97 -0.90 -2.17
C MET A 372 0.15 -0.32 -1.32
N ARG A 373 -0.17 0.45 -0.28
CA ARG A 373 0.82 0.98 0.67
C ARG A 373 1.58 -0.14 1.40
N SER A 374 0.90 -1.23 1.72
CA SER A 374 1.57 -2.41 2.29
C SER A 374 2.51 -3.08 1.29
N ALA A 375 2.09 -3.23 0.02
CA ALA A 375 2.92 -3.82 -1.03
C ALA A 375 4.16 -2.96 -1.35
N GLU A 376 4.02 -1.63 -1.33
CA GLU A 376 5.10 -0.66 -1.57
C GLU A 376 6.31 -0.90 -0.65
N THR A 377 6.10 -1.26 0.62
CA THR A 377 7.18 -1.52 1.59
C THR A 377 8.13 -2.65 1.19
N LYS A 378 7.70 -3.54 0.29
CA LYS A 378 8.49 -4.70 -0.15
C LYS A 378 9.12 -4.49 -1.53
N TRP A 379 8.89 -3.35 -2.16
CA TRP A 379 9.39 -3.09 -3.49
C TRP A 379 10.90 -2.91 -3.50
N ARG A 380 11.54 -3.61 -4.44
CA ARG A 380 12.93 -3.38 -4.78
C ARG A 380 13.05 -2.11 -5.62
N ARG A 381 14.18 -1.42 -5.44
CA ARG A 381 14.57 -0.30 -6.31
C ARG A 381 14.64 -0.75 -7.78
N LEU A 382 14.56 0.22 -8.68
CA LEU A 382 14.76 0.00 -10.11
C LEU A 382 16.15 -0.62 -10.34
N ARG A 383 16.22 -1.68 -11.16
CA ARG A 383 17.50 -2.21 -11.62
C ARG A 383 18.22 -1.11 -12.42
N GLY A 384 19.52 -0.93 -12.19
CA GLY A 384 20.30 0.10 -12.88
C GLY A 384 20.05 1.53 -12.40
N PHE A 385 19.44 1.74 -11.21
CA PHE A 385 19.03 3.07 -10.73
C PHE A 385 20.09 4.18 -10.78
N ALA A 386 21.39 3.86 -10.75
CA ALA A 386 22.46 4.84 -10.92
C ALA A 386 22.36 5.60 -12.26
N LEU A 387 21.87 4.94 -13.32
CA LEU A 387 21.70 5.50 -14.66
C LEU A 387 20.49 6.45 -14.74
N LEU A 388 19.65 6.53 -13.71
CA LEU A 388 18.58 7.53 -13.66
C LEU A 388 19.13 8.95 -13.63
N ALA A 389 20.32 9.17 -13.06
CA ALA A 389 20.98 10.47 -13.09
C ALA A 389 21.28 10.93 -14.52
N ASP A 390 21.67 10.00 -15.41
CA ASP A 390 21.92 10.29 -16.82
C ASP A 390 20.62 10.60 -17.56
N VAL A 391 19.57 9.83 -17.31
CA VAL A 391 18.22 10.06 -17.87
C VAL A 391 17.66 11.42 -17.41
N VAL A 392 17.91 11.79 -16.16
CA VAL A 392 17.55 13.09 -15.57
C VAL A 392 18.30 14.24 -16.26
N LYS A 393 19.54 14.01 -16.70
CA LYS A 393 20.39 14.96 -17.43
C LYS A 393 20.19 14.93 -18.95
N ASP A 394 19.21 14.18 -19.44
CA ASP A 394 18.93 14.05 -20.88
C ASP A 394 20.11 13.48 -21.69
N VAL A 395 20.94 12.62 -21.07
CA VAL A 395 21.95 11.85 -21.78
C VAL A 395 21.26 10.94 -22.78
N ARG A 396 21.74 10.94 -24.02
CA ARG A 396 21.18 10.13 -25.09
C ARG A 396 21.61 8.67 -24.97
N PHE A 397 20.63 7.78 -25.06
CA PHE A 397 20.86 6.33 -25.15
C PHE A 397 20.43 5.85 -26.53
N ILE A 398 21.25 5.02 -27.14
CA ILE A 398 20.95 4.37 -28.42
C ILE A 398 21.00 2.87 -28.17
N ASN A 399 19.86 2.20 -28.35
CA ASN A 399 19.69 0.79 -28.02
C ASN A 399 20.13 0.49 -26.56
N GLY A 400 19.84 1.41 -25.65
CA GLY A 400 20.09 1.26 -24.22
C GLY A 400 21.54 1.42 -23.77
N VAL A 401 22.44 1.79 -24.67
CA VAL A 401 23.83 2.16 -24.36
C VAL A 401 23.98 3.67 -24.49
N LYS A 402 24.74 4.29 -23.58
CA LYS A 402 25.03 5.73 -23.64
C LYS A 402 25.75 6.08 -24.94
N GLU A 403 25.30 7.12 -25.62
CA GLU A 403 26.07 7.74 -26.70
C GLU A 403 27.29 8.41 -26.06
N MET A 404 28.47 7.81 -26.20
CA MET A 404 29.71 8.47 -25.78
C MET A 404 29.96 9.63 -26.72
N GLU A 405 30.19 10.84 -26.18
CA GLU A 405 30.67 11.98 -26.96
C GLU A 405 31.94 11.57 -27.69
N THR A 406 31.83 11.32 -28.99
CA THR A 406 32.99 11.02 -29.83
C THR A 406 33.65 12.35 -30.17
N HIS A 407 34.31 12.98 -29.20
CA HIS A 407 35.15 14.15 -29.43
C HIS A 407 36.47 14.02 -28.68
N GLN A 408 37.46 13.43 -29.35
CA GLN A 408 38.86 13.90 -29.50
C GLN A 408 39.76 12.73 -29.88
N GLN A 409 39.95 12.53 -31.19
CA GLN A 409 41.21 12.07 -31.80
C GLN A 409 41.09 12.27 -33.32
N ALA A 410 41.06 13.54 -33.71
CA ALA A 410 41.40 14.00 -35.05
C ALA A 410 42.42 15.13 -34.91
N THR A 411 43.54 14.79 -34.26
CA THR A 411 44.79 15.55 -34.27
C THR A 411 45.92 14.55 -34.12
N ALA A 412 46.40 14.06 -35.26
CA ALA A 412 47.77 13.66 -35.52
C ALA A 412 48.00 13.77 -37.03
#